data_AF-A0A931QJ55-F1
#
_entry.id   AF-A0A931QJ55-F1
#
_cell.length_a   1.000
_cell.length_b   1.000
_cell.length_c   1.000
_cell.angle_alpha   90.00
_cell.angle_beta   90.00
_cell.angle_gamma   90.00
#
_symmetry.space_group_name_H-M   'P 1'
#
loop_
_entity.id
_entity.type
_entity.pdbx_description
1 polymer ?
#
loop_
_entity_poly.entity_id
_entity_poly.type
_entity_poly.pdbx_seq_one_letter_code
_entity_poly.pdbx_strand_id
1 'polypeptide(L)'
;MRSHVFRPLWIVLGLLALFLAVRALYVPGDFGVHRGDYTYGWYRTGNEEDWKAVQVKHKGKDYCAGCHHENYTKIAASKHARIQCENCHGPARDHPGDPPKLAINRERD
;
A
#
# COMPACT_ATOMS: atom_id res chain seq x y z
N MET A 1 -0.50 15.68 54.88
CA MET A 1 0.40 15.42 53.72
C MET A 1 0.07 14.12 52.96
N ARG A 2 -1.21 13.69 52.88
CA ARG A 2 -1.56 12.35 52.35
C ARG A 2 -2.52 12.37 51.15
N SER A 3 -3.00 13.53 50.69
CA SER A 3 -3.84 13.63 49.49
C SER A 3 -3.11 14.22 48.29
N HIS A 4 -2.05 15.00 48.51
CA HIS A 4 -1.34 15.74 47.45
C HIS A 4 -0.37 14.86 46.66
N VAL A 5 0.03 13.71 47.23
CA VAL A 5 0.88 12.71 46.56
C VAL A 5 0.04 11.58 45.96
N PHE A 6 -1.01 11.15 46.65
CA PHE A 6 -1.82 10.01 46.21
C PHE A 6 -2.75 10.33 45.03
N ARG A 7 -3.29 11.56 44.96
CA ARG A 7 -4.09 12.01 43.80
C ARG A 7 -3.31 11.97 42.48
N PRO A 8 -2.13 12.61 42.36
CA PRO A 8 -1.36 12.52 41.13
C PRO A 8 -0.86 11.09 40.87
N LEU A 9 -0.51 10.32 41.91
CA LEU A 9 -0.12 8.92 41.75
C LEU A 9 -1.20 8.09 41.05
N TRP A 10 -2.47 8.18 41.49
CA TRP A 10 -3.56 7.44 40.87
C TRP A 10 -3.84 7.87 39.44
N ILE A 11 -3.69 9.17 39.13
CA ILE A 11 -3.82 9.67 37.75
C ILE A 11 -2.73 9.05 36.87
N VAL A 12 -1.47 9.06 37.32
CA VAL A 12 -0.37 8.47 36.54
C VAL A 12 -0.58 6.97 36.35
N LEU A 13 -1.00 6.24 37.38
CA LEU A 13 -1.30 4.81 37.27
C LEU A 13 -2.47 4.55 36.32
N GLY A 14 -3.52 5.37 36.37
CA GLY A 14 -4.65 5.28 35.44
C GLY A 14 -4.22 5.53 33.99
N LEU A 15 -3.40 6.55 33.74
CA LEU A 15 -2.86 6.84 32.41
C LEU A 15 -1.93 5.73 31.90
N LEU A 16 -1.09 5.17 32.77
CA LEU A 16 -0.23 4.04 32.42
C LEU A 16 -1.06 2.80 32.06
N ALA A 17 -2.07 2.47 32.87
CA ALA A 17 -2.96 1.35 32.61
C ALA A 17 -3.71 1.55 31.28
N LEU A 18 -4.23 2.75 31.02
CA LEU A 18 -4.89 3.10 29.77
C LEU A 18 -3.92 2.96 28.57
N PHE A 19 -2.70 3.48 28.69
CA PHE A 19 -1.68 3.37 27.66
C PHE A 19 -1.35 1.91 27.33
N LEU A 20 -1.14 1.08 28.35
CA LEU A 20 -0.85 -0.35 28.17
C LEU A 20 -2.03 -1.10 27.54
N ALA A 21 -3.27 -0.76 27.91
CA ALA A 21 -4.47 -1.33 27.31
C ALA A 21 -4.59 -0.95 25.82
N VAL A 22 -4.43 0.33 25.48
CA VAL A 22 -4.43 0.78 24.08
C VAL A 22 -3.31 0.11 23.28
N ARG A 23 -2.11 0.02 23.85
CA ARG A 23 -0.97 -0.67 23.22
C ARG A 23 -1.29 -2.14 22.92
N ALA A 24 -1.86 -2.86 23.87
CA ALA A 24 -2.19 -4.28 23.73
C ALA A 24 -3.26 -4.53 22.64
N LEU A 25 -4.14 -3.57 22.38
CA LEU A 25 -5.18 -3.67 21.35
C LEU A 25 -4.70 -3.19 19.97
N TYR A 26 -3.87 -2.15 19.93
CA TYR A 26 -3.49 -1.48 18.69
C TYR A 26 -2.20 -2.02 18.06
N VAL A 27 -1.24 -2.48 18.86
CA VAL A 27 0.05 -2.95 18.35
C VAL A 27 -0.05 -4.43 17.96
N PRO A 28 0.17 -4.79 16.68
CA PRO A 28 0.16 -6.17 16.23
C PRO A 28 1.21 -7.03 16.96
N GLY A 29 0.89 -8.29 17.24
CA GLY A 29 1.79 -9.19 17.99
C GLY A 29 3.11 -9.52 17.29
N ASP A 30 3.16 -9.30 15.98
CA ASP A 30 4.32 -9.50 15.11
C ASP A 30 5.07 -8.19 14.81
N PHE A 31 4.70 -7.08 15.47
CA PHE A 31 5.44 -5.81 15.41
C PHE A 31 6.57 -5.80 16.46
N GLY A 32 7.81 -5.63 16.01
CA GLY A 32 8.94 -5.57 16.92
C GLY A 32 10.29 -5.35 16.27
N VAL A 33 11.34 -5.69 17.01
CA VAL A 33 12.72 -5.72 16.51
C VAL A 33 13.01 -7.15 16.08
N HIS A 34 13.26 -7.34 14.79
CA HIS A 34 13.55 -8.63 14.20
C HIS A 34 15.01 -8.68 13.73
N ARG A 35 15.55 -9.90 13.59
CA ARG A 35 16.86 -10.21 12.96
C ARG A 35 18.12 -9.61 13.59
N GLY A 36 18.01 -8.84 14.68
CA GLY A 36 19.17 -8.34 15.43
C GLY A 36 20.00 -7.28 14.69
N ASP A 37 19.52 -6.82 13.53
CA ASP A 37 20.08 -5.72 12.76
C ASP A 37 19.14 -4.49 12.83
N TYR A 38 19.59 -3.36 12.27
CA TYR A 38 18.77 -2.15 12.18
C TYR A 38 17.77 -2.19 11.02
N THR A 39 17.86 -3.17 10.11
CA THR A 39 17.04 -3.25 8.90
C THR A 39 15.60 -3.65 9.22
N TYR A 40 15.40 -4.51 10.22
CA TYR A 40 14.07 -4.95 10.66
C TYR A 40 13.74 -4.54 12.11
N GLY A 41 14.29 -3.40 12.54
CA GLY A 41 13.88 -2.75 13.79
C GLY A 41 12.54 -2.03 13.61
N TRP A 42 11.60 -2.23 14.54
CA TRP A 42 10.26 -1.62 14.50
C TRP A 42 9.47 -1.99 13.24
N TYR A 43 9.57 -3.25 12.85
CA TYR A 43 8.93 -3.79 11.66
C TYR A 43 7.77 -4.71 12.04
N ARG A 44 6.77 -4.85 11.16
CA ARG A 44 5.69 -5.84 11.31
C ARG A 44 5.86 -6.92 10.25
N THR A 45 6.24 -8.13 10.65
CA THR A 45 6.59 -9.20 9.68
C THR A 45 5.43 -9.64 8.79
N GLY A 46 4.20 -9.66 9.30
CA GLY A 46 2.99 -10.00 8.55
C GLY A 46 2.61 -8.96 7.50
N ASN A 47 3.22 -7.77 7.52
CA ASN A 47 3.02 -6.76 6.49
C ASN A 47 3.45 -7.26 5.10
N GLU A 48 4.44 -8.15 5.02
CA GLU A 48 4.86 -8.72 3.74
C GLU A 48 3.72 -9.48 3.05
N GLU A 49 2.99 -10.31 3.80
CA GLU A 49 1.86 -11.07 3.28
C GLU A 49 0.69 -10.16 2.92
N ASP A 50 0.43 -9.12 3.72
CA ASP A 50 -0.61 -8.13 3.40
C ASP A 50 -0.32 -7.41 2.09
N TRP A 51 0.95 -7.03 1.84
CA TRP A 51 1.35 -6.43 0.56
C TRP A 51 1.29 -7.41 -0.61
N LYS A 52 1.61 -8.69 -0.39
CA LYS A 52 1.45 -9.73 -1.42
C LYS A 52 -0.02 -9.94 -1.79
N ALA A 53 -0.94 -9.73 -0.85
CA ALA A 53 -2.38 -9.81 -1.09
C ALA A 53 -2.93 -8.59 -1.86
N VAL A 54 -2.17 -7.50 -1.98
CA VAL A 54 -2.58 -6.35 -2.80
C VAL A 54 -2.53 -6.72 -4.27
N GLN A 55 -3.70 -6.80 -4.90
CA GLN A 55 -3.81 -7.09 -6.33
C GLN A 55 -3.11 -6.02 -7.17
N VAL A 56 -2.18 -6.45 -8.03
CA VAL A 56 -1.51 -5.57 -9.00
C VAL A 56 -2.51 -5.10 -10.06
N LYS A 57 -2.79 -3.80 -10.05
CA LYS A 57 -3.74 -3.15 -10.96
C LYS A 57 -3.13 -2.80 -12.32
N HIS A 58 -1.82 -2.58 -12.37
CA HIS A 58 -1.09 -2.19 -13.56
C HIS A 58 -0.40 -3.40 -14.20
N LYS A 59 -0.71 -3.69 -15.46
CA LYS A 59 -0.16 -4.86 -16.17
C LYS A 59 0.99 -4.51 -17.11
N GLY A 60 1.21 -3.22 -17.38
CA GLY A 60 2.25 -2.73 -18.27
C GLY A 60 1.93 -2.92 -19.76
N LYS A 61 2.68 -2.21 -20.62
CA LYS A 61 2.46 -2.22 -22.08
C LYS A 61 2.66 -3.59 -22.75
N ASP A 62 3.47 -4.47 -22.15
CA ASP A 62 3.73 -5.81 -22.69
C ASP A 62 2.49 -6.71 -22.58
N TYR A 63 1.70 -6.54 -21.51
CA TYR A 63 0.38 -7.18 -21.40
C TYR A 63 -0.56 -6.73 -22.53
N CYS A 64 -0.58 -5.43 -22.83
CA CYS A 64 -1.39 -4.87 -23.90
C CYS A 64 -0.98 -5.39 -25.28
N ALA A 65 0.32 -5.60 -25.51
CA ALA A 65 0.86 -6.06 -26.80
C ALA A 65 0.33 -7.44 -27.23
N GLY A 66 -0.08 -8.28 -26.27
CA GLY A 66 -0.61 -9.62 -26.54
C GLY A 66 -1.92 -9.63 -27.34
N CYS A 67 -2.78 -8.60 -27.15
CA CYS A 67 -4.06 -8.47 -27.87
C CYS A 67 -4.11 -7.23 -28.79
N HIS A 68 -3.36 -6.17 -28.48
CA HIS A 68 -3.36 -4.89 -29.21
C HIS A 68 -2.05 -4.64 -29.97
N HIS A 69 -1.62 -5.63 -30.75
CA HIS A 69 -0.33 -5.61 -31.45
C HIS A 69 -0.13 -4.37 -32.34
N GLU A 70 -1.12 -4.02 -33.18
CA GLU A 70 -0.98 -2.88 -34.10
C GLU A 70 -0.79 -1.55 -33.36
N ASN A 71 -1.55 -1.32 -32.30
CA ASN A 71 -1.46 -0.10 -31.50
C ASN A 71 -0.12 -0.05 -30.75
N TYR A 72 0.32 -1.18 -30.19
CA TYR A 72 1.63 -1.29 -29.55
C TYR A 72 2.75 -0.92 -30.52
N THR A 73 2.76 -1.51 -31.73
CA THR A 73 3.79 -1.25 -32.74
C THR A 73 3.79 0.21 -33.20
N LYS A 74 2.61 0.80 -33.43
CA LYS A 74 2.48 2.23 -33.79
C LYS A 74 3.01 3.15 -32.68
N ILE A 75 2.67 2.89 -31.42
CA ILE A 75 3.13 3.68 -30.28
C ILE A 75 4.64 3.50 -30.07
N ALA A 76 5.15 2.28 -30.19
CA ALA A 76 6.57 1.96 -30.07
C ALA A 76 7.43 2.67 -31.14
N ALA A 77 6.88 2.90 -32.33
CA ALA A 77 7.54 3.68 -33.40
C ALA A 77 7.38 5.21 -33.25
N SER A 78 6.65 5.68 -32.24
CA SER A 78 6.34 7.10 -32.03
C SER A 78 7.18 7.71 -30.90
N LYS A 79 7.02 9.03 -30.69
CA LYS A 79 7.60 9.72 -29.51
C LYS A 79 7.07 9.19 -28.17
N HIS A 80 5.98 8.41 -28.18
CA HIS A 80 5.39 7.81 -26.98
C HIS A 80 5.95 6.41 -26.64
N ALA A 81 7.02 5.93 -27.29
CA ALA A 81 7.56 4.57 -27.10
C ALA A 81 7.89 4.18 -25.64
N ARG A 82 8.23 5.18 -24.79
CA ARG A 82 8.55 5.00 -23.37
C ARG A 82 7.34 5.14 -22.43
N ILE A 83 6.20 5.58 -22.95
CA ILE A 83 4.97 5.82 -22.17
C ILE A 83 4.19 4.50 -22.07
N GLN A 84 3.69 4.18 -20.88
CA GLN A 84 2.82 3.03 -20.68
C GLN A 84 1.41 3.34 -21.19
N CYS A 85 0.72 2.37 -21.78
CA CYS A 85 -0.66 2.52 -22.23
C CYS A 85 -1.56 3.01 -21.08
N GLU A 86 -1.31 2.50 -19.88
CA GLU A 86 -2.06 2.77 -18.65
C GLU A 86 -1.89 4.20 -18.13
N ASN A 87 -0.89 4.96 -18.60
CA ASN A 87 -0.74 6.38 -18.27
C ASN A 87 -1.88 7.23 -18.87
N CYS A 88 -2.45 6.78 -19.99
CA CYS A 88 -3.60 7.41 -20.63
C CYS A 88 -4.88 6.58 -20.43
N HIS A 89 -4.81 5.25 -20.43
CA HIS A 89 -5.99 4.37 -20.34
C HIS A 89 -6.37 3.97 -18.90
N GLY A 90 -5.57 4.35 -17.90
CA GLY A 90 -5.74 3.86 -16.54
C GLY A 90 -5.29 2.39 -16.37
N PRO A 91 -5.38 1.86 -15.14
CA PRO A 91 -4.91 0.50 -14.83
C PRO A 91 -5.76 -0.55 -15.54
N ALA A 92 -5.10 -1.57 -16.10
CA ALA A 92 -5.79 -2.67 -16.77
C ALA A 92 -6.68 -3.49 -15.82
N ARG A 93 -6.31 -3.62 -14.54
CA ARG A 93 -7.04 -4.44 -13.54
C ARG A 93 -7.35 -5.84 -14.09
N ASP A 94 -8.64 -6.13 -14.31
CA ASP A 94 -9.17 -7.40 -14.79
C ASP A 94 -9.56 -7.35 -16.27
N HIS A 95 -9.24 -6.27 -17.00
CA HIS A 95 -9.34 -6.19 -18.45
C HIS A 95 -8.60 -7.38 -19.09
N PRO A 96 -9.21 -8.13 -20.03
CA PRO A 96 -10.39 -7.79 -20.83
C PRO A 96 -11.76 -8.14 -20.23
N GLY A 97 -11.83 -8.66 -19.01
CA GLY A 97 -13.08 -8.98 -18.33
C GLY A 97 -13.84 -7.72 -17.90
N ASP A 98 -13.39 -7.09 -16.80
CA ASP A 98 -13.99 -5.87 -16.27
C ASP A 98 -12.91 -4.82 -15.91
N PRO A 99 -12.87 -3.64 -16.59
CA PRO A 99 -13.74 -3.25 -17.68
C PRO A 99 -13.31 -3.86 -19.03
N PRO A 100 -14.26 -4.18 -19.93
CA PRO A 100 -13.93 -4.64 -21.28
C PRO A 100 -13.25 -3.55 -22.11
N LYS A 101 -13.45 -2.27 -21.76
CA LYS A 101 -12.80 -1.13 -22.39
C LYS A 101 -12.22 -0.20 -21.34
N LEU A 102 -10.93 0.07 -21.45
CA LEU A 102 -10.25 1.03 -20.60
C LEU A 102 -10.59 2.47 -21.00
N ALA A 103 -10.95 3.29 -20.03
CA ALA A 103 -11.29 4.69 -20.23
C ALA A 103 -10.02 5.51 -20.47
N ILE A 104 -10.03 6.37 -21.50
CA ILE A 104 -8.94 7.32 -21.70
C ILE A 104 -9.13 8.47 -20.70
N ASN A 105 -8.13 8.72 -19.86
CA ASN A 105 -8.07 9.92 -19.02
C ASN A 105 -7.88 11.14 -19.93
N ARG A 106 -8.91 11.98 -19.99
CA ARG A 106 -8.96 13.25 -20.74
C ARG A 106 -9.07 14.47 -19.83
N GLU A 107 -8.71 14.34 -18.55
CA GLU A 107 -8.78 15.45 -17.58
C GLU A 107 -7.81 16.62 -17.91
N ARG A 108 -6.93 16.43 -18.90
CA ARG A 108 -5.92 17.41 -19.33
C ARG A 108 -6.20 18.00 -20.71
N ASP A 109 -7.38 17.73 -21.27
CA ASP A 109 -7.89 18.36 -22.50
C ASP A 109 -8.58 19.69 -22.18
#